data_AF-A0A6A0H639-F1
#
_entry.id   AF-A0A6A0H639-F1
#
_cell.length_a   1.000
_cell.length_b   1.000
_cell.length_c   1.000
_cell.angle_alpha   90.00
_cell.angle_beta   90.00
_cell.angle_gamma   90.00
#
_symmetry.space_group_name_H-M   'P 1'
#
loop_
_entity.id
_entity.type
_entity.pdbx_description
1 polymer ?
#
loop_
_entity_poly.entity_id
_entity_poly.type
_entity_poly.pdbx_seq_one_letter_code
_entity_poly.pdbx_strand_id
1 'polypeptide(L)'
;EAEPNSTFGKLYRNVDLWEKDYYRLTENTASGKYAFVGIKSSMYGMMDTVFAKTRTCPLIIKDNFLSSWITVCFRKNSPYTAPFNKQVKRLRESGILNMLEKKGMRTAMRCLSATNEVESLRPLALKDFYGVFLLYVGGLGLATISFIV
;
A
#
# COMPACT_ATOMS: atom_id res chain seq x y z
N GLU A 1 14.63 -7.78 21.60
CA GLU A 1 14.87 -8.13 20.18
C GLU A 1 13.86 -9.18 19.78
N ALA A 2 13.35 -9.15 18.55
CA ALA A 2 12.36 -10.13 18.11
C ALA A 2 13.01 -11.49 17.84
N GLU A 3 12.27 -12.56 18.11
CA GLU A 3 12.77 -13.92 17.94
C GLU A 3 13.19 -14.15 16.46
N PRO A 4 14.40 -14.68 16.19
CA PRO A 4 14.96 -14.76 14.84
C PRO A 4 14.07 -15.43 13.79
N ASN A 5 13.32 -16.45 14.19
CA ASN A 5 12.49 -17.26 13.31
C ASN A 5 11.05 -16.72 13.19
N SER A 6 10.68 -15.72 13.99
CA SER A 6 9.38 -15.06 13.89
C SER A 6 9.26 -14.28 12.58
N THR A 7 8.03 -14.02 12.13
CA THR A 7 7.74 -13.16 10.97
C THR A 7 8.44 -11.81 11.08
N PHE A 8 8.46 -11.21 12.28
CA PHE A 8 9.11 -9.94 12.54
C PHE A 8 10.64 -10.05 12.50
N GLY A 9 11.22 -11.12 13.04
CA GLY A 9 12.66 -11.38 12.95
C GLY A 9 13.15 -11.55 11.51
N LYS A 10 12.38 -12.29 10.69
CA LYS A 10 12.65 -12.43 9.26
C LYS A 10 12.52 -11.10 8.52
N LEU A 11 11.48 -10.31 8.81
CA LEU A 11 11.28 -9.00 8.20
C LEU A 11 12.48 -8.09 8.49
N TYR A 12 12.85 -7.93 9.76
CA TYR A 12 13.95 -7.05 10.18
C TYR A 12 15.29 -7.37 9.52
N ARG A 13 15.57 -8.65 9.27
CA ARG A 13 16.81 -9.10 8.61
C ARG A 13 16.85 -8.80 7.11
N ASN A 14 15.69 -8.69 6.47
CA ASN A 14 15.56 -8.49 5.03
C ASN A 14 15.06 -7.08 4.67
N VAL A 15 15.10 -6.13 5.61
CA VAL A 15 14.81 -4.71 5.30
C VAL A 15 16.02 -4.11 4.59
N ASP A 16 15.83 -3.67 3.35
CA ASP A 16 16.89 -3.01 2.58
C ASP A 16 17.28 -1.65 3.17
N LEU A 17 16.29 -0.88 3.63
CA LEU A 17 16.47 0.51 4.07
C LEU A 17 15.57 0.88 5.25
N TRP A 18 16.16 1.57 6.23
CA TRP A 18 15.45 2.20 7.33
C TRP A 18 15.34 3.70 7.08
N GLU A 19 14.25 4.13 6.46
CA GLU A 19 13.96 5.54 6.28
C GLU A 19 13.26 6.12 7.51
N LYS A 20 13.78 7.23 8.04
CA LYS A 20 13.19 7.93 9.18
C LYS A 20 12.37 9.15 8.75
N ASP A 21 12.65 9.70 7.57
CA ASP A 21 11.89 10.81 7.02
C ASP A 21 10.61 10.31 6.34
N TYR A 22 9.47 10.67 6.91
CA TYR A 22 8.15 10.28 6.41
C TYR A 22 7.88 10.76 4.97
N TYR A 23 8.32 11.97 4.62
CA TYR A 23 8.08 12.52 3.28
C TYR A 23 8.95 11.81 2.25
N ARG A 24 10.23 11.59 2.57
CA ARG A 24 11.14 10.85 1.68
C ARG A 24 10.71 9.40 1.50
N LEU A 25 10.25 8.76 2.57
CA LEU A 25 9.65 7.42 2.52
C LEU A 25 8.43 7.39 1.59
N THR A 26 7.54 8.37 1.72
CA THR A 26 6.34 8.46 0.89
C THR A 26 6.68 8.64 -0.59
N GLU A 27 7.66 9.49 -0.91
CA GLU A 27 8.12 9.71 -2.29
C GLU A 27 8.78 8.46 -2.88
N ASN A 28 9.67 7.80 -2.14
CA ASN A 28 10.32 6.56 -2.56
C ASN A 28 9.32 5.42 -2.78
N THR A 29 8.29 5.34 -1.94
CA THR A 29 7.21 4.34 -2.09
C THR A 29 6.35 4.68 -3.30
N ALA A 30 6.01 5.97 -3.50
CA ALA A 30 5.22 6.42 -4.64
C ALA A 30 5.97 6.31 -5.98
N SER A 31 7.31 6.28 -5.98
CA SER A 31 8.10 6.05 -7.19
C SER A 31 8.03 4.61 -7.71
N GLY A 32 7.41 3.68 -6.96
CA GLY A 32 7.26 2.28 -7.33
C GLY A 32 8.54 1.43 -7.21
N LYS A 33 9.62 1.98 -6.63
CA LYS A 33 10.90 1.27 -6.47
C LYS A 33 10.97 0.45 -5.19
N TYR A 34 10.19 0.84 -4.17
CA TYR A 34 10.25 0.25 -2.84
C TYR A 34 8.85 -0.10 -2.34
N ALA A 35 8.77 -1.15 -1.53
CA ALA A 35 7.61 -1.47 -0.71
C ALA A 35 7.88 -1.03 0.74
N PHE A 36 6.89 -0.44 1.37
CA PHE A 36 6.98 -0.02 2.77
C PHE A 36 6.16 -0.93 3.67
N VAL A 37 6.73 -1.27 4.83
CA VAL A 37 6.07 -2.04 5.88
C VAL A 37 5.96 -1.18 7.13
N GLY A 38 4.73 -1.06 7.66
CA GLY A 38 4.44 -0.17 8.77
C GLY A 38 3.00 -0.32 9.26
N ILE A 39 2.58 0.61 10.11
CA ILE A 39 1.24 0.60 10.70
C ILE A 39 0.22 1.03 9.64
N LYS A 40 -0.87 0.27 9.51
CA LYS A 40 -1.92 0.48 8.51
C LYS A 40 -2.48 1.91 8.54
N SER A 41 -2.71 2.48 9.72
CA SER A 41 -3.20 3.86 9.85
C SER A 41 -2.22 4.90 9.27
N SER A 42 -0.91 4.70 9.46
CA SER A 42 0.12 5.56 8.86
C SER A 42 0.14 5.44 7.34
N MET A 43 -0.08 4.24 6.80
CA MET A 43 -0.16 4.02 5.35
C MET A 43 -1.33 4.76 4.71
N TYR A 44 -2.50 4.81 5.38
CA TYR A 44 -3.60 5.64 4.90
C TYR A 44 -3.23 7.13 4.85
N GLY A 45 -2.49 7.63 5.84
CA GLY A 45 -1.93 8.99 5.79
C GLY A 45 -0.97 9.21 4.62
N MET A 46 -0.18 8.20 4.24
CA MET A 46 0.70 8.28 3.07
C MET A 46 -0.12 8.36 1.79
N MET A 47 -1.16 7.53 1.66
CA MET A 47 -2.10 7.58 0.53
C MET A 47 -2.77 8.96 0.42
N ASP A 48 -3.23 9.52 1.54
CA ASP A 48 -3.82 10.86 1.58
C ASP A 48 -2.83 11.93 1.09
N THR A 49 -1.56 11.84 1.51
CA THR A 49 -0.50 12.77 1.13
C THR A 49 -0.19 12.68 -0.35
N VAL A 50 -0.07 11.47 -0.90
CA VAL A 50 0.16 11.26 -2.34
C VAL A 50 -1.03 11.75 -3.14
N PHE A 51 -2.25 11.37 -2.76
CA PHE A 51 -3.46 11.81 -3.45
C PHE A 51 -3.62 13.32 -3.43
N ALA A 52 -3.32 14.00 -2.31
CA ALA A 52 -3.37 15.45 -2.22
C ALA A 52 -2.42 16.13 -3.24
N LYS A 53 -1.24 15.54 -3.49
CA LYS A 53 -0.24 16.05 -4.42
C LYS A 53 -0.53 15.70 -5.88
N THR A 54 -0.84 14.44 -6.18
CA THR A 54 -0.91 13.93 -7.56
C THR A 54 -2.33 13.78 -8.09
N ARG A 55 -3.34 13.78 -7.20
CA ARG A 55 -4.75 13.44 -7.50
C ARG A 55 -4.93 12.04 -8.10
N THR A 56 -3.93 11.17 -7.93
CA THR A 56 -3.94 9.77 -8.38
C THR A 56 -3.79 8.84 -7.20
N CYS A 57 -4.12 7.56 -7.38
CA CYS A 57 -4.06 6.53 -6.34
C CYS A 57 -3.04 5.43 -6.71
N PRO A 58 -1.73 5.73 -6.74
CA PRO A 58 -0.72 4.77 -7.16
C PRO A 58 -0.33 3.76 -6.08
N LEU A 59 -0.73 4.01 -4.82
CA LEU A 59 -0.37 3.17 -3.68
C LEU A 59 -1.47 2.14 -3.40
N ILE A 60 -1.05 0.91 -3.10
CA ILE A 60 -1.92 -0.20 -2.71
C ILE A 60 -1.48 -0.71 -1.34
N ILE A 61 -2.43 -0.83 -0.41
CA ILE A 61 -2.19 -1.41 0.91
C ILE A 61 -2.65 -2.87 0.88
N LYS A 62 -1.71 -3.80 1.13
CA LYS A 62 -2.03 -5.22 1.33
C LYS A 62 -2.38 -5.54 2.79
N ASP A 63 -2.96 -6.72 2.99
CA ASP A 63 -3.48 -7.17 4.27
C ASP A 63 -2.48 -7.17 5.42
N ASN A 64 -3.05 -7.07 6.63
CA ASN A 64 -2.29 -7.10 7.87
C ASN A 64 -1.67 -8.48 8.08
N PHE A 65 -0.35 -8.54 8.11
CA PHE A 65 0.38 -9.74 8.51
C PHE A 65 0.68 -9.77 10.03
N LEU A 66 0.44 -8.65 10.74
CA LEU A 66 0.56 -8.51 12.19
C LEU A 66 -0.55 -7.62 12.76
N SER A 67 -1.11 -8.04 13.89
CA SER A 67 -2.04 -7.20 14.66
C SER A 67 -1.25 -6.17 15.47
N SER A 68 -1.65 -4.91 15.39
CA SER A 68 -1.04 -3.81 16.14
C SER A 68 -2.11 -2.95 16.80
N TRP A 69 -1.77 -2.35 17.94
CA TRP A 69 -2.63 -1.46 18.69
C TRP A 69 -1.89 -0.17 19.03
N ILE A 70 -2.62 0.94 18.95
CA ILE A 70 -2.15 2.24 19.45
C ILE A 70 -2.71 2.41 20.86
N THR A 71 -1.85 2.72 21.81
CA THR A 71 -2.20 2.92 23.21
C THR A 71 -1.65 4.25 23.73
N VAL A 72 -2.34 4.82 24.70
CA VAL A 72 -1.85 5.98 25.45
C VAL A 72 -1.13 5.48 26.69
N CYS A 73 0.14 5.83 26.82
CA CYS A 73 0.98 5.43 27.93
C CYS A 73 0.84 6.42 29.09
N PHE A 74 0.52 5.92 30.28
CA PHE A 74 0.54 6.68 31.53
C PHE A 74 1.75 6.29 32.37
N ARG A 75 2.18 7.19 33.26
CA ARG A 75 3.14 6.82 34.32
C ARG A 75 2.58 5.66 35.14
N LYS A 76 3.47 4.77 35.60
CA LYS A 76 3.11 3.64 36.46
C LYS A 76 2.34 4.16 37.68
N ASN A 77 1.24 3.48 38.03
CA ASN A 77 0.33 3.86 39.12
C ASN A 77 -0.31 5.25 38.99
N SER A 78 -0.39 5.81 37.78
CA SER A 78 -1.11 7.07 37.55
C SER A 78 -2.58 6.93 37.96
N PRO A 79 -3.13 7.88 38.74
CA PRO A 79 -4.55 7.88 39.13
C PRO A 79 -5.49 8.08 37.93
N TYR A 80 -4.96 8.55 36.80
CA TYR A 80 -5.75 8.81 35.59
C TYR A 80 -5.97 7.58 34.71
N THR A 81 -5.20 6.50 34.90
CA THR A 81 -5.25 5.33 34.02
C THR A 81 -6.63 4.67 34.01
N ALA A 82 -7.20 4.39 35.19
CA ALA A 82 -8.51 3.74 35.28
C ALA A 82 -9.66 4.64 34.78
N PRO A 83 -9.76 5.93 35.18
CA PRO A 83 -10.73 6.85 34.61
C PRO A 83 -10.63 6.98 33.08
N PHE A 84 -9.41 7.10 32.54
CA PHE A 84 -9.20 7.22 31.10
C PHE A 84 -9.63 5.97 30.35
N ASN A 85 -9.22 4.79 30.82
CA ASN A 85 -9.62 3.51 30.21
C ASN A 85 -11.14 3.34 30.18
N LYS A 86 -11.85 3.78 31.22
CA LYS A 86 -13.32 3.78 31.26
C LYS A 86 -13.92 4.66 30.17
N GLN A 87 -13.37 5.84 29.92
CA GLN A 87 -13.85 6.72 28.86
C GLN A 87 -13.52 6.18 27.47
N VAL A 88 -12.30 5.67 27.25
CA VAL A 88 -11.92 5.04 25.98
C VAL A 88 -12.84 3.87 25.65
N LYS A 89 -13.19 3.05 26.64
CA LYS A 89 -14.16 1.96 26.48
C LYS A 89 -15.52 2.48 26.01
N ARG A 90 -16.05 3.53 26.63
CA ARG A 90 -17.33 4.16 26.21
C ARG A 90 -17.25 4.75 24.80
N LEU A 91 -16.14 5.39 24.44
CA LEU A 91 -15.92 5.92 23.09
C LEU A 91 -15.85 4.82 22.03
N ARG A 92 -15.30 3.65 22.39
CA ARG A 92 -15.30 2.46 21.54
C ARG A 92 -16.70 1.88 21.39
N GLU A 93 -17.41 1.67 22.50
CA GLU A 93 -18.76 1.07 22.53
C GLU A 93 -19.79 1.93 21.82
N SER A 94 -19.68 3.26 21.92
CA SER A 94 -20.54 4.20 21.18
C SER A 94 -20.20 4.32 19.69
N GLY A 95 -19.10 3.71 19.23
CA GLY A 95 -18.65 3.80 17.83
C GLY A 95 -18.01 5.13 17.45
N ILE A 96 -17.82 6.07 18.39
CA ILE A 96 -17.20 7.38 18.13
C ILE A 96 -15.77 7.20 17.61
N LEU A 97 -15.00 6.26 18.16
CA LEU A 97 -13.65 5.97 17.67
C LEU A 97 -13.65 5.53 16.20
N ASN A 98 -14.57 4.63 15.82
CA ASN A 98 -14.70 4.17 14.44
C ASN A 98 -15.14 5.29 13.49
N MET A 99 -16.03 6.18 13.95
CA MET A 99 -16.44 7.36 13.19
C MET A 99 -15.26 8.31 12.94
N LEU A 100 -14.46 8.59 13.98
CA LEU A 100 -13.28 9.46 13.88
C LEU A 100 -12.24 8.87 12.94
N GLU A 101 -12.00 7.56 13.02
CA GLU A 101 -11.09 6.84 12.13
C GLU A 101 -11.53 6.99 10.66
N LYS A 102 -12.80 6.65 10.36
CA LYS A 102 -13.36 6.80 9.00
C LYS A 102 -13.32 8.24 8.51
N LYS A 103 -13.59 9.22 9.39
CA LYS A 103 -13.54 10.65 9.03
C LYS A 103 -12.12 11.07 8.66
N GLY A 104 -11.12 10.61 9.42
CA GLY A 104 -9.72 10.88 9.15
C GLY A 104 -9.21 10.24 7.86
N MET A 105 -9.76 9.09 7.46
CA MET A 105 -9.30 8.31 6.31
C MET A 105 -10.17 8.50 5.04
N ARG A 106 -10.98 9.55 4.97
CA ARG A 106 -11.97 9.73 3.89
C ARG A 106 -11.34 9.77 2.50
N THR A 107 -10.15 10.37 2.38
CA THR A 107 -9.45 10.49 1.10
C THR A 107 -8.83 9.16 0.69
N ALA A 108 -8.17 8.45 1.61
CA ALA A 108 -7.61 7.13 1.38
C ALA A 108 -8.69 6.11 0.98
N MET A 109 -9.88 6.21 1.57
CA MET A 109 -11.03 5.37 1.20
C MET A 109 -11.44 5.55 -0.27
N ARG A 110 -11.28 6.72 -0.89
CA ARG A 110 -11.55 6.91 -2.33
C ARG A 110 -10.56 6.13 -3.19
N CYS A 111 -9.29 6.10 -2.77
CA CYS A 111 -8.28 5.33 -3.47
C CYS A 111 -8.50 3.82 -3.33
N LEU A 112 -8.89 3.37 -2.13
CA LEU A 112 -9.20 1.97 -1.87
C LEU A 112 -10.44 1.51 -2.67
N SER A 113 -11.46 2.35 -2.80
CA SER A 113 -12.61 2.02 -3.66
C SER A 113 -12.23 1.96 -5.14
N ALA A 114 -11.38 2.87 -5.61
CA ALA A 114 -10.92 2.88 -7.01
C ALA A 114 -10.07 1.64 -7.37
N THR A 115 -9.29 1.11 -6.43
CA THR A 115 -8.54 -0.14 -6.65
C THR A 115 -9.42 -1.40 -6.67
N ASN A 116 -10.64 -1.33 -6.11
CA ASN A 116 -11.60 -2.44 -6.11
C ASN A 116 -12.59 -2.37 -7.29
N GLU A 117 -12.60 -1.27 -8.05
CA GLU A 117 -13.27 -1.23 -9.34
C GLU A 117 -12.45 -2.07 -10.33
N VAL A 118 -12.91 -3.32 -10.44
CA VAL A 118 -12.75 -4.28 -11.54
C VAL A 118 -11.84 -3.79 -12.66
N GLU A 119 -10.72 -4.51 -12.86
CA GLU A 119 -9.92 -4.55 -14.09
C GLU A 119 -10.69 -3.95 -15.27
N SER A 120 -10.50 -2.66 -15.52
CA SER A 120 -11.10 -2.03 -16.68
C SER A 120 -10.53 -2.76 -17.87
N LEU A 121 -11.35 -3.56 -18.56
CA LEU A 121 -10.97 -4.26 -19.78
C LEU A 121 -10.31 -3.24 -20.71
N ARG A 122 -8.99 -3.24 -20.75
CA ARG A 122 -8.23 -2.28 -21.53
C ARG A 122 -8.51 -2.63 -23.00
N PRO A 123 -8.88 -1.66 -23.85
CA PRO A 123 -9.06 -1.93 -25.25
C PRO A 123 -7.76 -2.51 -25.83
N LEU A 124 -7.91 -3.59 -26.59
CA LEU A 124 -6.80 -4.23 -27.31
C LEU A 124 -6.08 -3.17 -28.14
N ALA A 125 -4.79 -2.95 -27.87
CA ALA A 125 -4.00 -2.02 -28.63
C ALA A 125 -3.13 -2.76 -29.64
N LEU A 126 -2.78 -2.08 -30.74
CA LEU A 126 -1.90 -2.64 -31.77
C LEU A 126 -0.56 -3.15 -31.22
N LYS A 127 -0.05 -2.55 -30.13
CA LYS A 127 1.17 -3.01 -29.44
C LYS A 127 1.07 -4.46 -28.96
N ASP A 128 -0.13 -4.91 -28.61
CA ASP A 128 -0.40 -6.24 -28.08
C ASP A 128 -0.28 -7.30 -29.20
N PHE A 129 -0.29 -6.86 -30.47
CA PHE A 129 -0.14 -7.69 -31.67
C PHE A 129 1.25 -7.59 -32.34
N TYR A 130 2.19 -6.84 -31.78
CA TYR A 130 3.53 -6.70 -32.38
C TYR A 130 4.24 -8.03 -32.60
N GLY A 131 4.07 -8.99 -31.68
CA GLY A 131 4.62 -10.35 -31.87
C GLY A 131 4.05 -11.04 -33.11
N VAL A 132 2.75 -10.90 -33.38
CA VAL A 132 2.08 -11.49 -34.54
C VAL A 132 2.55 -10.82 -35.84
N PHE A 133 2.65 -9.50 -35.85
CA PHE A 133 3.17 -8.77 -37.02
C PHE A 133 4.64 -9.09 -37.30
N LEU A 134 5.48 -9.22 -36.26
CA LEU A 134 6.88 -9.61 -36.42
C LEU A 134 7.02 -11.02 -36.99
N LEU A 135 6.22 -11.98 -36.51
CA LEU A 135 6.20 -13.34 -37.06
C LEU A 135 5.75 -13.35 -38.52
N TYR A 136 4.73 -12.55 -38.86
CA TYR A 136 4.24 -12.45 -40.24
C TYR A 136 5.29 -11.88 -41.19
N VAL A 137 5.89 -10.73 -40.86
CA VAL A 137 6.91 -10.09 -41.70
C VAL A 137 8.19 -10.93 -41.75
N GLY A 138 8.60 -11.52 -40.62
CA GLY A 138 9.75 -12.42 -40.56
C GLY A 138 9.55 -13.67 -41.41
N GLY A 139 8.37 -14.29 -41.34
CA GLY A 139 8.00 -15.44 -42.17
C GLY A 139 7.95 -15.09 -43.66
N LEU A 140 7.41 -13.92 -44.01
CA LEU A 140 7.40 -13.43 -45.39
C LEU A 140 8.83 -13.21 -45.92
N GLY A 141 9.72 -12.64 -45.10
CA GLY A 141 11.13 -12.44 -45.43
C GLY A 141 11.90 -13.75 -45.61
N LEU A 142 11.67 -14.74 -44.73
CA LEU A 142 12.28 -16.06 -44.88
C LEU A 142 11.79 -16.75 -46.16
N ALA A 143 10.50 -16.68 -46.46
CA ALA A 143 9.93 -17.27 -47.66
C ALA A 143 10.49 -16.65 -48.95
N THR A 144 10.68 -15.32 -49.00
CA THR A 144 11.28 -14.67 -50.17
C THR A 144 12.77 -15.00 -50.31
N ILE A 145 13.53 -15.07 -49.22
CA ILE A 145 14.93 -15.51 -49.25
C ILE A 145 15.04 -16.95 -49.78
N SER A 146 14.19 -17.86 -49.29
CA SER A 146 14.17 -19.25 -49.77
C SER A 146 13.74 -19.42 -51.23
N PHE A 147 13.08 -18.43 -51.82
CA PHE A 147 12.70 -18.45 -53.24
C PHE A 147 13.81 -17.89 -54.15
N ILE A 148 14.67 -17.02 -53.61
CA ILE A 148 15.77 -16.38 -54.35
C ILE A 148 17.05 -17.21 -54.31
N VAL A 149 17.31 -17.91 -53.21
CA VAL A 149 18.43 -18.87 -53.02
C VAL A 149 18.08 -20.22 -53.60
#